data_AF-A0AAJ1AJS6-F1
#
_entry.id   AF-A0AAJ1AJS6-F1
#
_cell.length_a   1.000
_cell.length_b   1.000
_cell.length_c   1.000
_cell.angle_alpha   90.00
_cell.angle_beta   90.00
_cell.angle_gamma   90.00
#
_symmetry.space_group_name_H-M   'P 1'
#
loop_
_entity.id
_entity.type
_entity.pdbx_description
1 polymer ?
#
loop_
_entity_poly.entity_id
_entity_poly.type
_entity_poly.pdbx_seq_one_letter_code
_entity_poly.pdbx_strand_id
1 'polypeptide(L)'
;MRMLMRIFHGLWALGSIIGAGFRGVVTIMAFTEGRLMRQFSLSRRAIAFSCIVLTGLTVGSTLTLLNLIRGQYYLTRMQYLERENRAMTSLLQGQAEQLDKLKLEMTKLKEFEESVRQVTGLGVAFEPPTSESESSSRRGSSRGGRP
;
A
#
# COMPACT_ATOMS: atom_id res chain seq x y z
N MET A 1 0.96 25.69 1.68
CA MET A 1 1.61 26.81 2.39
C MET A 1 0.94 27.21 3.70
N ARG A 2 -0.39 27.44 3.78
CA ARG A 2 -1.06 27.90 5.03
C ARG A 2 -0.88 26.99 6.25
N MET A 3 -0.82 25.67 6.04
CA MET A 3 -0.65 24.70 7.14
C MET A 3 0.76 24.77 7.76
N LEU A 4 1.78 25.02 6.95
CA LEU A 4 3.17 25.17 7.37
C LEU A 4 3.39 26.44 8.19
N MET A 5 2.74 27.55 7.80
CA MET A 5 2.73 28.79 8.58
C MET A 5 2.06 28.62 9.94
N ARG A 6 0.96 27.86 10.03
CA ARG A 6 0.30 27.56 11.32
C ARG A 6 1.20 26.77 12.26
N ILE A 7 1.94 25.79 11.73
CA ILE A 7 2.90 25.01 12.52
C ILE A 7 4.03 25.90 13.02
N PHE A 8 4.58 26.77 12.17
CA PHE A 8 5.62 27.73 12.56
C PHE A 8 5.14 28.72 13.63
N HIS A 9 3.92 29.24 13.51
CA HIS A 9 3.34 30.09 14.55
C HIS A 9 3.05 29.33 15.84
N GLY A 10 2.60 28.08 15.77
CA GLY A 10 2.45 27.23 16.95
C GLY A 10 3.77 27.01 17.66
N LEU A 11 4.84 26.72 16.90
CA LEU A 11 6.19 26.53 17.42
C LEU A 11 6.76 27.82 18.03
N TRP A 12 6.53 28.96 17.37
CA TRP A 12 6.93 30.28 17.86
C TRP A 12 6.18 30.65 19.15
N ALA A 13 4.87 30.44 19.20
CA ALA A 13 4.05 30.70 20.38
C ALA A 13 4.47 29.80 21.55
N LEU A 14 4.71 28.51 21.31
CA LEU A 14 5.25 27.59 22.31
C LEU A 14 6.62 28.03 22.81
N GLY A 15 7.55 28.38 21.92
CA GLY A 15 8.87 28.91 22.28
C GLY A 15 8.78 30.22 23.07
N SER A 16 7.82 31.08 22.74
CA SER A 16 7.56 32.33 23.45
C SER A 16 6.96 32.11 24.84
N ILE A 17 6.02 31.16 24.99
CA ILE A 17 5.41 30.80 26.28
C ILE A 17 6.46 30.16 27.20
N ILE A 18 7.30 29.27 26.65
CA ILE A 18 8.40 28.64 27.37
C ILE A 18 9.43 29.70 27.78
N GLY A 19 9.81 30.60 26.86
CA GLY A 19 10.72 31.72 27.15
C GLY A 19 10.15 32.72 28.16
N ALA A 20 8.83 32.96 28.15
CA ALA A 20 8.14 33.81 29.12
C ALA A 20 8.05 33.14 30.50
N GLY A 21 7.79 31.83 30.57
CA GLY A 21 7.82 31.04 31.81
C GLY A 21 9.21 31.00 32.45
N PHE A 22 10.28 31.00 31.64
CA PHE A 22 11.67 31.11 32.10
C PHE A 22 12.14 32.52 32.43
N ARG A 23 11.31 33.54 32.18
CA ARG A 23 11.63 34.93 32.51
C ARG A 23 11.51 35.22 34.01
N GLY A 24 10.72 34.42 34.74
CA GLY A 24 10.79 34.30 36.19
C GLY A 24 12.01 33.48 36.61
N VAL A 25 12.82 33.97 37.54
CA VAL A 25 13.90 33.20 38.17
C VAL A 25 13.27 31.91 38.72
N VAL A 26 13.61 30.75 38.13
CA VAL A 26 13.17 29.45 38.65
C VAL A 26 14.05 29.12 39.85
N THR A 27 13.73 29.71 41.00
CA THR A 27 14.28 29.32 42.28
C THR A 27 13.60 28.00 42.67
N ILE A 28 14.23 26.88 42.33
CA ILE A 28 13.77 25.58 42.82
C ILE A 28 14.15 25.52 44.30
N MET A 29 13.18 25.70 45.19
CA MET A 29 13.32 25.41 46.61
C MET A 29 13.20 23.90 46.79
N ALA A 30 14.33 23.20 46.82
CA ALA A 30 14.34 21.81 47.23
C ALA A 30 14.43 21.76 48.77
N PHE A 31 13.42 21.18 49.41
CA PHE A 31 13.50 20.81 50.82
C PHE A 31 14.43 19.60 50.94
N THR A 32 15.64 19.84 51.42
CA THR A 32 16.52 18.77 51.90
C THR A 32 16.08 18.38 53.31
N GLU A 33 16.14 17.09 53.64
CA GLU A 33 15.72 16.47 54.90
C GLU A 33 16.31 17.15 56.17
N GLY A 34 17.34 18.00 56.03
CA GLY A 34 17.98 18.75 57.12
C GLY A 34 17.35 20.09 57.50
N ARG A 35 16.10 20.41 57.10
CA ARG A 35 15.39 21.69 57.46
C ARG A 35 16.03 22.99 56.93
N LEU A 36 17.12 22.91 56.17
CA LEU A 36 17.79 24.04 55.52
C LEU A 36 17.25 24.22 54.10
N MET A 37 16.56 25.32 53.83
CA MET A 37 16.18 25.70 52.48
C MET A 37 17.43 26.09 51.69
N ARG A 38 17.86 25.25 50.74
CA ARG A 38 18.97 25.58 49.83
C ARG A 38 18.38 26.01 48.49
N GLN A 39 18.55 27.28 48.16
CA GLN A 39 18.16 27.81 46.84
C GLN A 39 19.20 27.37 45.81
N PHE A 40 18.74 26.69 44.75
CA PHE A 40 19.56 26.39 43.59
C PHE A 40 19.13 27.32 42.44
N SER A 41 20.00 28.25 42.06
CA SER A 41 19.83 29.06 40.87
C SER A 41 20.39 28.29 39.67
N LEU A 42 19.53 27.66 38.87
CA LEU A 42 19.93 27.05 37.61
C LEU A 42 20.12 28.14 36.54
N SER A 43 21.18 28.02 35.74
CA SER A 43 21.42 28.97 34.67
C SER A 43 20.30 28.88 33.63
N ARG A 44 19.75 30.03 33.21
CA ARG A 44 18.69 30.10 32.18
C ARG A 44 19.07 29.35 30.90
N ARG A 45 20.37 29.36 30.57
CA ARG A 45 20.93 28.65 29.41
C ARG A 45 20.77 27.13 29.56
N ALA A 46 21.11 26.58 30.72
CA ALA A 46 21.02 25.13 30.95
C ALA A 46 19.59 24.61 30.81
N ILE A 47 18.59 25.36 31.28
CA ILE A 47 17.20 24.92 31.19
C ILE A 47 16.67 25.02 29.74
N ALA A 48 17.03 26.09 29.03
CA ALA A 48 16.69 26.22 27.61
C ALA A 48 17.30 25.08 26.78
N PHE A 49 18.59 24.76 26.99
CA PHE A 49 19.24 23.63 26.33
C PHE A 49 18.58 22.29 26.68
N SER A 50 18.26 22.05 27.95
CA SER A 50 17.51 20.86 28.39
C SER A 50 16.18 20.73 27.66
N CYS A 51 15.43 21.82 27.50
CA CYS A 51 14.14 21.81 26.81
C CYS A 51 14.28 21.51 25.31
N ILE A 52 15.30 22.09 24.65
CA ILE A 52 15.61 21.79 23.24
C ILE A 52 16.00 20.32 23.05
N VAL A 53 16.83 19.79 23.94
CA VAL A 53 17.25 18.38 23.90
C VAL A 53 16.04 17.46 24.11
N LEU A 54 15.20 17.77 25.10
CA LEU A 54 14.01 16.96 25.41
C LEU A 54 13.02 16.95 24.24
N THR A 55 12.75 18.11 23.63
CA THR A 55 11.87 18.20 22.46
C THR A 55 12.46 17.45 21.26
N GLY A 56 13.76 17.59 20.99
CA GLY A 56 14.45 16.82 19.95
C GLY A 56 14.33 15.31 20.15
N LEU A 57 14.57 14.83 21.38
CA LEU A 57 14.41 13.41 21.73
C LEU A 57 12.97 12.93 21.55
N THR A 58 11.99 13.75 21.94
CA THR A 58 10.57 13.39 21.82
C THR A 58 10.14 13.28 20.35
N VAL A 59 10.56 14.24 19.52
CA VAL A 59 10.29 14.21 18.08
C VAL A 59 11.01 13.05 17.40
N GLY A 60 12.29 12.82 17.71
CA GLY A 60 13.04 11.69 17.16
C GLY A 60 12.42 10.34 17.53
N SER A 61 12.02 10.17 18.79
CA SER A 61 11.36 8.95 19.29
C SER A 61 10.02 8.71 18.58
N THR A 62 9.17 9.73 18.48
CA THR A 62 7.86 9.61 17.81
C THR A 62 7.99 9.26 16.34
N LEU A 63 8.93 9.88 15.60
CA LEU A 63 9.19 9.55 14.20
C LEU A 63 9.69 8.10 14.02
N THR A 64 10.58 7.65 14.91
CA THR A 64 11.13 6.29 14.86
C THR A 64 10.03 5.24 15.11
N LEU A 65 9.19 5.48 16.12
CA LEU A 65 8.05 4.62 16.43
C LEU A 65 7.05 4.56 15.25
N LEU A 66 6.76 5.70 14.64
CA LEU A 66 5.85 5.77 13.49
C LEU A 66 6.38 4.95 12.30
N ASN A 67 7.68 5.04 12.03
CA ASN A 67 8.33 4.27 10.97
C ASN A 67 8.27 2.76 11.24
N LEU A 68 8.50 2.35 12.48
CA LEU A 68 8.42 0.94 12.88
C LEU A 68 7.01 0.37 12.65
N ILE A 69 5.98 1.09 13.10
CA ILE A 69 4.57 0.70 12.92
C ILE A 69 4.22 0.62 11.44
N ARG A 70 4.68 1.60 10.64
CA ARG A 70 4.42 1.62 9.20
C ARG A 70 5.07 0.44 8.49
N GLY A 71 6.30 0.08 8.88
CA GLY A 71 6.99 -1.11 8.38
C GLY A 71 6.21 -2.39 8.68
N GLN A 72 5.74 -2.55 9.91
CA GLN A 72 4.90 -3.70 10.31
C GLN A 72 3.60 -3.77 9.51
N TYR A 73 2.91 -2.63 9.34
CA TYR A 73 1.68 -2.57 8.54
C TYR A 73 1.91 -3.02 7.09
N TYR A 74 3.00 -2.56 6.47
CA TYR A 74 3.34 -2.98 5.10
C TYR A 74 3.63 -4.48 5.01
N LEU A 75 4.35 -5.04 5.98
CA LEU A 75 4.63 -6.48 6.03
C LEU A 75 3.34 -7.30 6.15
N THR A 76 2.43 -6.93 7.07
CA THR A 76 1.15 -7.63 7.23
C THR A 76 0.30 -7.53 5.96
N ARG A 77 0.26 -6.36 5.31
CA ARG A 77 -0.47 -6.18 4.06
C ARG A 77 0.12 -7.02 2.92
N MET A 78 1.45 -7.10 2.82
CA MET A 78 2.11 -7.95 1.83
C MET A 78 1.81 -9.43 2.06
N GLN A 79 1.85 -9.90 3.31
CA GLN A 79 1.47 -11.28 3.63
C GLN A 79 0.02 -11.60 3.27
N TYR A 80 -0.90 -10.65 3.50
CA TYR A 80 -2.29 -10.82 3.10
C TYR A 80 -2.42 -10.93 1.57
N LEU A 81 -1.81 -10.00 0.83
CA LEU A 81 -1.81 -10.01 -0.63
C LEU A 81 -1.18 -11.28 -1.21
N GLU A 82 -0.10 -11.79 -0.59
CA GLU A 82 0.54 -13.02 -1.00
C GLU A 82 -0.39 -14.24 -0.81
N ARG A 83 -1.11 -14.32 0.32
CA ARG A 83 -2.09 -15.39 0.55
C ARG A 83 -3.23 -15.33 -0.46
N GLU A 84 -3.75 -14.14 -0.73
CA GLU A 84 -4.82 -13.95 -1.70
C GLU A 84 -4.38 -14.37 -3.11
N ASN A 85 -3.16 -14.00 -3.51
CA ASN A 85 -2.61 -14.36 -4.82
C ASN A 85 -2.38 -15.88 -4.95
N ARG A 86 -1.89 -16.53 -3.89
CA ARG A 86 -1.79 -18.01 -3.85
C ARG A 86 -3.15 -18.68 -3.97
N ALA A 87 -4.18 -18.16 -3.30
CA ALA A 87 -5.53 -18.70 -3.38
C ALA A 87 -6.15 -18.52 -4.78
N MET A 88 -5.94 -17.38 -5.44
CA MET A 88 -6.37 -17.19 -6.83
C MET A 88 -5.64 -18.15 -7.78
N THR A 89 -4.34 -18.33 -7.58
CA THR A 89 -3.53 -19.24 -8.40
C THR A 89 -4.00 -20.69 -8.27
N SER A 90 -4.34 -21.14 -7.06
CA SER A 90 -4.84 -22.50 -6.86
C SER A 90 -6.23 -22.72 -7.49
N LEU A 91 -7.11 -21.72 -7.46
CA LEU A 91 -8.41 -21.77 -8.14
C LEU A 91 -8.24 -21.86 -9.66
N LEU A 92 -7.34 -21.06 -10.24
CA LEU A 92 -7.04 -21.10 -11.66
C LEU A 92 -6.44 -22.45 -12.08
N GLN A 93 -5.57 -23.02 -11.26
CA GLN A 93 -5.00 -24.34 -11.50
C GLN A 93 -6.09 -25.43 -11.47
N GLY A 94 -7.00 -25.39 -10.51
CA GLY A 94 -8.12 -26.34 -10.46
C GLY A 94 -9.06 -26.21 -11.67
N GLN A 95 -9.32 -24.99 -12.15
CA GLN A 95 -10.09 -24.77 -13.38
C GLN A 95 -9.36 -25.30 -14.62
N ALA A 96 -8.04 -25.12 -14.68
CA ALA A 96 -7.23 -25.65 -15.77
C ALA A 96 -7.26 -27.19 -15.81
N GLU A 97 -7.17 -27.86 -14.67
CA GLU A 97 -7.28 -29.33 -14.58
C GLU A 97 -8.67 -29.83 -15.00
N GLN A 98 -9.74 -29.13 -14.61
CA GLN A 98 -11.10 -29.46 -15.04
C GLN A 98 -11.30 -29.28 -16.56
N LEU A 99 -10.75 -28.20 -17.13
CA LEU A 99 -10.78 -27.96 -18.57
C LEU A 99 -10.01 -29.04 -19.34
N ASP A 100 -8.88 -29.48 -18.83
CA ASP A 100 -8.09 -30.53 -19.48
C ASP A 100 -8.83 -31.88 -19.46
N LYS A 101 -9.47 -32.22 -18.34
CA LYS A 101 -10.33 -33.40 -18.24
C LYS A 101 -11.52 -33.33 -19.22
N LEU A 102 -12.18 -32.17 -19.31
CA LEU A 102 -13.29 -31.96 -20.23
C LEU A 102 -12.85 -32.08 -21.70
N LYS A 103 -11.66 -31.58 -22.04
CA LYS A 103 -11.09 -31.71 -23.37
C LYS A 103 -10.82 -33.17 -23.74
N LEU A 104 -10.35 -33.96 -22.78
CA LEU A 104 -10.13 -35.40 -22.96
C LEU A 104 -11.46 -36.14 -23.17
N GLU A 105 -12.48 -35.82 -22.38
CA GLU A 105 -13.84 -36.38 -22.55
C GLU A 105 -14.46 -35.99 -23.90
N MET A 106 -14.29 -34.75 -24.35
CA MET A 106 -14.72 -34.30 -25.69
C MET A 106 -14.00 -35.05 -26.81
N THR A 107 -12.71 -35.34 -26.64
CA THR A 107 -11.94 -36.10 -27.63
C THR A 107 -12.47 -37.53 -27.74
N LYS A 108 -12.77 -38.18 -26.60
CA LYS A 108 -13.41 -39.51 -26.57
C LYS A 108 -14.81 -39.50 -27.17
N LEU A 109 -15.60 -38.46 -26.89
CA LEU A 109 -16.92 -38.30 -27.49
C LEU A 109 -16.85 -38.18 -29.02
N LYS A 110 -15.85 -37.45 -29.52
CA LYS A 110 -15.60 -37.31 -30.96
C LYS A 110 -15.16 -38.63 -31.60
N GLU A 111 -14.29 -39.39 -30.95
CA GLU A 111 -13.91 -40.74 -31.40
C GLU A 111 -15.11 -41.69 -31.41
N PHE A 112 -16.00 -41.58 -30.42
CA PHE A 112 -17.23 -42.35 -30.38
C PHE A 112 -18.22 -41.92 -31.47
N GLU A 113 -18.39 -40.63 -31.70
CA GLU A 113 -19.19 -40.09 -32.80
C GLU A 113 -18.68 -40.59 -34.15
N GLU A 114 -17.36 -40.55 -34.38
CA GLU A 114 -16.74 -41.04 -35.61
C GLU A 114 -16.91 -42.56 -35.77
N SER A 115 -16.80 -43.31 -34.68
CA SER A 115 -17.07 -44.76 -34.65
C SER A 115 -18.53 -45.09 -34.93
N VAL A 116 -19.47 -44.35 -34.34
CA VAL A 116 -20.91 -44.49 -34.61
C VAL A 116 -21.22 -44.13 -36.05
N ARG A 117 -20.61 -43.06 -36.59
CA ARG A 117 -20.77 -42.65 -37.98
C ARG A 117 -20.23 -43.68 -38.97
N GLN A 118 -19.13 -44.36 -38.63
CA GLN A 118 -18.60 -45.48 -39.41
C GLN A 118 -19.52 -46.72 -39.36
N VAL A 119 -20.07 -47.05 -38.19
CA VAL A 119 -20.96 -48.21 -38.01
C VAL A 119 -22.36 -48.00 -38.59
N THR A 120 -22.89 -46.78 -38.53
CA THR A 120 -24.22 -46.43 -39.08
C THR A 120 -24.20 -46.11 -40.57
N GLY A 121 -23.01 -46.05 -41.21
CA GLY A 121 -22.89 -45.73 -42.64
C GLY A 121 -23.40 -44.32 -42.99
N LEU A 122 -23.57 -43.43 -42.00
CA LEU A 122 -24.01 -42.03 -42.17
C LEU A 122 -22.84 -41.15 -42.62
N GLY A 123 -22.23 -41.55 -43.73
CA GLY A 123 -21.41 -40.64 -44.53
C GLY A 123 -22.34 -39.70 -45.29
N VAL A 124 -22.17 -38.39 -45.07
CA VAL A 124 -22.72 -37.27 -45.87
C VAL A 124 -24.10 -36.77 -45.45
N ALA A 125 -24.15 -35.88 -44.45
CA ALA A 125 -25.13 -34.78 -44.37
C ALA A 125 -24.87 -33.87 -43.15
N PHE A 126 -23.69 -33.27 -43.04
CA PHE A 126 -23.58 -32.02 -42.26
C PHE A 126 -22.40 -31.20 -42.79
N GLU A 127 -22.65 -30.52 -43.90
CA GLU A 127 -21.86 -29.38 -44.33
C GLU A 127 -22.43 -28.16 -43.56
N PRO A 128 -21.70 -27.54 -42.62
CA PRO A 128 -22.15 -26.29 -42.03
C PRO A 128 -22.01 -25.19 -43.08
N PRO A 129 -23.05 -24.35 -43.30
CA PRO A 129 -22.99 -23.28 -44.28
C PRO A 129 -21.91 -22.28 -43.87
N THR A 130 -20.95 -22.10 -44.76
CA THR A 130 -19.94 -21.04 -44.70
C THR A 130 -20.65 -19.71 -44.93
N SER A 131 -21.09 -19.09 -43.83
CA SER A 131 -21.59 -17.73 -43.84
C SER A 131 -20.43 -16.74 -43.78
N GLU A 132 -20.52 -15.76 -44.69
CA GLU A 132 -19.83 -14.45 -44.75
C GLU A 132 -18.65 -14.33 -45.73
N SER A 133 -19.02 -13.96 -46.97
CA SER A 133 -18.54 -12.74 -47.68
C SER A 133 -17.89 -11.72 -46.73
N GLU A 134 -16.84 -10.95 -47.07
CA GLU A 134 -16.67 -10.20 -48.30
C GLU A 134 -15.27 -9.56 -48.37
N SER A 135 -14.70 -9.57 -49.58
CA SER A 135 -13.86 -8.53 -50.19
C SER A 135 -12.55 -8.06 -49.53
N SER A 136 -11.47 -8.51 -50.15
CA SER A 136 -10.35 -7.73 -50.65
C SER A 136 -10.42 -6.17 -50.60
N SER A 137 -9.36 -5.57 -50.04
CA SER A 137 -8.50 -4.54 -50.65
C SER A 137 -9.12 -3.21 -51.12
N ARG A 138 -8.86 -2.10 -50.39
CA ARG A 138 -8.53 -0.82 -51.05
C ARG A 138 -7.69 0.15 -50.22
N ARG A 139 -6.54 0.45 -50.82
CA ARG A 139 -5.52 1.51 -50.65
C ARG A 139 -6.08 2.94 -50.50
N GLY A 140 -5.43 3.77 -49.66
CA GLY A 140 -5.48 5.27 -49.64
C GLY A 140 -5.46 5.83 -48.21
N SER A 141 -4.39 6.40 -47.65
CA SER A 141 -3.73 7.71 -47.89
C SER A 141 -4.55 8.96 -47.53
N SER A 142 -4.37 9.48 -46.30
CA SER A 142 -4.48 10.91 -45.88
C SER A 142 -4.34 10.99 -44.34
N ARG A 143 -3.24 11.43 -43.73
CA ARG A 143 -2.67 12.79 -43.55
C ARG A 143 -3.53 13.72 -42.66
N GLY A 144 -2.99 14.04 -41.47
CA GLY A 144 -3.35 15.21 -40.63
C GLY A 144 -4.51 14.96 -39.66
N GLY A 145 -4.52 15.42 -38.40
CA GLY A 145 -3.62 16.29 -37.67
C GLY A 145 -4.13 16.43 -36.24
N ARG A 146 -3.20 16.56 -35.30
CA ARG A 146 -3.37 17.10 -33.94
C ARG A 146 -3.41 18.64 -34.03
N PRO A 147 -3.92 19.39 -33.03
CA PRO A 147 -3.55 19.32 -31.61
C PRO A 147 -4.67 18.83 -30.68
#